data_AF-A0A447XS61-F1
#
_entry.id   AF-A0A447XS61-F1
#
_cell.length_a   1.000
_cell.length_b   1.000
_cell.length_c   1.000
_cell.angle_alpha   90.00
_cell.angle_beta   90.00
_cell.angle_gamma   90.00
#
_symmetry.space_group_name_H-M   'P 1'
#
loop_
_entity.id
_entity.type
_entity.pdbx_description
1 polymer ?
#
loop_
_entity_poly.entity_id
_entity_poly.type
_entity_poly.pdbx_seq_one_letter_code
_entity_poly.pdbx_strand_id
1 'polypeptide(L)'
;MSYIRETIRGKDEWTVYEQIGFAVSCMLYNRNYSLYPVLTIQYWTEYAIQHNQIKFLFDSRGFPLAYITWAYLEADTEARLLRDPEFRLHPSEWNEDGRIWILDFCCKPGFGRKVIDYLIQLQPWGKEKYDG
;
A
#
# COMPACT_ATOMS: atom_id res chain seq x y z
N MET A 1 -2.90 -16.28 -19.29
CA MET A 1 -1.95 -16.31 -18.14
C MET A 1 -1.96 -14.94 -17.49
N SER A 2 -2.27 -14.86 -16.19
CA SER A 2 -2.22 -13.58 -15.47
C SER A 2 -0.78 -13.05 -15.46
N TYR A 3 -0.59 -11.81 -15.91
CA TYR A 3 0.70 -11.11 -15.84
C TYR A 3 1.03 -10.61 -14.43
N ILE A 4 0.07 -10.71 -13.51
CA ILE A 4 0.12 -10.20 -12.14
C ILE A 4 0.16 -11.40 -11.19
N ARG A 5 1.06 -11.34 -10.22
CA ARG A 5 1.26 -12.35 -9.17
C ARG A 5 1.35 -11.70 -7.80
N GLU A 6 0.89 -12.41 -6.78
CA GLU A 6 1.10 -12.02 -5.38
C GLU A 6 2.37 -12.60 -4.80
N THR A 7 2.93 -13.67 -5.39
CA THR A 7 4.08 -14.41 -4.86
C THR A 7 5.25 -14.45 -5.83
N ILE A 8 6.47 -14.56 -5.28
CA ILE A 8 7.70 -14.74 -6.07
C ILE A 8 8.23 -16.15 -5.82
N ARG A 9 8.25 -17.00 -6.85
CA ARG A 9 8.76 -18.39 -6.76
C ARG A 9 8.12 -19.21 -5.62
N GLY A 10 6.86 -18.93 -5.29
CA GLY A 10 6.13 -19.58 -4.19
C GLY A 10 6.37 -18.98 -2.81
N LYS A 11 7.22 -17.95 -2.67
CA LYS A 11 7.38 -17.16 -1.43
C LYS A 11 6.32 -16.07 -1.36
N ASP A 12 5.66 -15.95 -0.21
CA ASP A 12 4.59 -15.00 0.11
C ASP A 12 4.82 -14.23 1.44
N GLU A 13 5.85 -14.57 2.19
CA GLU A 13 6.29 -13.83 3.38
C GLU A 13 7.66 -13.18 3.14
N TRP A 14 7.83 -11.91 3.52
CA TRP A 14 9.09 -11.18 3.33
C TRP A 14 9.42 -10.34 4.55
N THR A 15 10.72 -10.13 4.78
CA THR A 15 11.19 -9.19 5.81
C THR A 15 10.72 -7.76 5.50
N VAL A 16 10.66 -6.91 6.52
CA VAL A 16 10.36 -5.48 6.36
C VAL A 16 11.30 -4.83 5.33
N TYR A 17 12.59 -5.19 5.36
CA TYR A 17 13.59 -4.63 4.45
C TYR A 17 13.40 -5.05 2.99
N GLU A 18 13.02 -6.32 2.75
CA GLU A 18 12.65 -6.78 1.40
C GLU A 18 11.43 -6.01 0.88
N GLN A 19 10.41 -5.82 1.73
CA GLN A 19 9.19 -5.11 1.37
C GLN A 19 9.45 -3.63 1.09
N ILE A 20 10.30 -2.96 1.89
CA ILE A 20 10.77 -1.60 1.59
C ILE A 20 11.48 -1.57 0.23
N GLY A 21 12.34 -2.56 -0.06
CA GLY A 21 13.00 -2.67 -1.38
C GLY A 21 12.00 -2.81 -2.53
N PHE A 22 10.92 -3.55 -2.35
CA PHE A 22 9.85 -3.67 -3.34
C PHE A 22 9.11 -2.34 -3.55
N ALA A 23 8.75 -1.65 -2.46
CA ALA A 23 8.08 -0.36 -2.53
C ALA A 23 8.94 0.69 -3.24
N VAL A 24 10.21 0.82 -2.85
CA VAL A 24 11.17 1.74 -3.49
C VAL A 24 11.33 1.40 -4.98
N SER A 25 11.40 0.12 -5.35
CA SER A 25 11.46 -0.29 -6.75
C SER A 25 10.26 0.20 -7.56
N CYS A 26 9.04 0.15 -6.98
CA CYS A 26 7.83 0.70 -7.59
C CYS A 26 7.85 2.25 -7.65
N MET A 27 8.30 2.90 -6.58
CA MET A 27 8.43 4.36 -6.51
C MET A 27 9.35 4.91 -7.59
N LEU A 28 10.46 4.21 -7.87
CA LEU A 28 11.42 4.60 -8.91
C LEU A 28 10.84 4.59 -10.33
N TYR A 29 9.71 3.94 -10.58
CA TYR A 29 9.01 4.05 -11.87
C TYR A 29 8.26 5.38 -12.05
N ASN A 30 8.03 6.13 -10.97
CA ASN A 30 7.14 7.28 -10.95
C ASN A 30 7.88 8.52 -10.46
N ARG A 31 8.03 9.53 -11.33
CA ARG A 31 8.83 10.74 -11.02
C ARG A 31 8.42 11.44 -9.72
N ASN A 32 7.13 11.47 -9.40
CA ASN A 32 6.63 12.09 -8.18
C ASN A 32 7.07 11.33 -6.92
N TYR A 33 7.00 10.00 -6.95
CA TYR A 33 7.42 9.15 -5.85
C TYR A 33 8.94 9.07 -5.70
N SER A 34 9.67 9.01 -6.82
CA SER A 34 11.13 8.85 -6.82
C SER A 34 11.89 10.02 -6.17
N LEU A 35 11.21 11.15 -5.95
CA LEU A 35 11.79 12.36 -5.37
C LEU A 35 11.38 12.58 -3.91
N TYR A 36 10.59 11.68 -3.32
CA TYR A 36 10.21 11.82 -1.92
C TYR A 36 11.41 11.62 -0.98
N PRO A 37 11.49 12.39 0.13
CA PRO A 37 12.55 12.22 1.12
C PRO A 37 12.55 10.81 1.70
N VAL A 38 13.74 10.27 2.03
CA VAL A 38 13.89 8.93 2.63
C VAL A 38 13.02 8.75 3.89
N LEU A 39 12.83 9.80 4.69
CA LEU A 39 11.98 9.76 5.89
C LEU A 39 10.53 9.37 5.58
N THR A 40 10.01 9.68 4.38
CA THR A 40 8.65 9.29 3.98
C THR A 40 8.49 7.78 3.84
N ILE A 41 9.57 7.04 3.56
CA ILE A 41 9.55 5.58 3.52
C ILE A 41 9.16 5.02 4.90
N GLN A 42 9.69 5.61 5.98
CA GLN A 42 9.31 5.21 7.34
C GLN A 42 7.82 5.52 7.59
N TYR A 43 7.41 6.76 7.37
CA TYR A 43 6.06 7.20 7.73
C TYR A 43 4.94 6.57 6.89
N TRP A 44 5.17 6.31 5.61
CA TRP A 44 4.10 5.87 4.70
C TRP A 44 4.20 4.41 4.30
N THR A 45 5.39 3.82 4.32
CA THR A 45 5.61 2.45 3.83
C THR A 45 5.95 1.49 4.96
N GLU A 46 6.88 1.84 5.84
CA GLU A 46 7.30 0.94 6.92
C GLU A 46 6.16 0.68 7.91
N TYR A 47 5.41 1.70 8.31
CA TYR A 47 4.24 1.50 9.16
C TYR A 47 3.16 0.65 8.47
N ALA A 48 2.89 0.87 7.17
CA ALA A 48 1.98 -0.01 6.42
C ALA A 48 2.42 -1.48 6.48
N ILE A 49 3.73 -1.74 6.31
CA ILE A 49 4.31 -3.08 6.39
C ILE A 49 4.14 -3.66 7.80
N GLN A 50 4.49 -2.91 8.85
CA GLN A 50 4.41 -3.36 10.24
C GLN A 50 2.97 -3.72 10.65
N HIS A 51 1.97 -3.05 10.07
CA HIS A 51 0.56 -3.34 10.30
C HIS A 51 -0.02 -4.43 9.37
N ASN A 52 0.79 -5.01 8.45
CA ASN A 52 0.31 -5.89 7.37
C ASN A 52 -0.77 -5.25 6.48
N GLN A 53 -0.73 -3.92 6.35
CA GLN A 53 -1.69 -3.13 5.58
C GLN A 53 -1.07 -2.62 4.28
N ILE A 54 -0.36 -3.53 3.61
CA ILE A 54 0.27 -3.32 2.32
C ILE A 54 0.13 -4.59 1.50
N LYS A 55 -0.10 -4.44 0.19
CA LYS A 55 -0.11 -5.55 -0.76
C LYS A 55 0.79 -5.24 -1.92
N PHE A 56 1.77 -6.11 -2.14
CA PHE A 56 2.65 -6.07 -3.30
C PHE A 56 2.11 -6.97 -4.41
N LEU A 57 2.29 -6.51 -5.65
CA LEU A 57 2.03 -7.29 -6.85
C LEU A 57 3.28 -7.32 -7.71
N PHE A 58 3.51 -8.45 -8.36
CA PHE A 58 4.70 -8.74 -9.14
C PHE A 58 4.35 -9.12 -10.58
N ASP A 59 5.29 -8.88 -11.51
CA ASP A 59 5.17 -9.37 -12.87
C ASP A 59 5.48 -10.87 -12.98
N SER A 60 5.31 -11.45 -14.18
CA SER A 60 5.57 -12.88 -14.41
C SER A 60 7.04 -13.31 -14.18
N ARG A 61 7.97 -12.36 -14.11
CA ARG A 61 9.40 -12.58 -13.82
C ARG A 61 9.73 -12.38 -12.34
N GLY A 62 8.77 -11.93 -11.53
CA GLY A 62 8.93 -11.68 -10.10
C GLY A 62 9.45 -10.27 -9.77
N PHE A 63 9.40 -9.32 -10.72
CA PHE A 63 9.76 -7.93 -10.43
C PHE A 63 8.58 -7.19 -9.79
N PRO A 64 8.81 -6.30 -8.80
CA PRO A 64 7.77 -5.45 -8.22
C PRO A 64 7.05 -4.66 -9.31
N LEU A 65 5.73 -4.81 -9.36
CA LEU A 65 4.86 -4.20 -10.36
C LEU A 65 4.02 -3.07 -9.76
N ALA A 66 3.51 -3.29 -8.55
CA ALA A 66 2.75 -2.30 -7.81
C ALA A 66 2.77 -2.59 -6.31
N TYR A 67 2.43 -1.59 -5.51
CA TYR A 67 1.92 -1.78 -4.17
C TYR A 67 0.71 -0.89 -3.91
N ILE A 68 -0.10 -1.30 -2.95
CA ILE A 68 -1.16 -0.47 -2.36
C ILE A 68 -1.04 -0.54 -0.84
N THR A 69 -1.26 0.58 -0.17
CA THR A 69 -1.37 0.66 1.29
C THR A 69 -2.76 1.15 1.69
N TRP A 70 -3.20 0.72 2.87
CA TRP A 70 -4.46 1.19 3.45
C TRP A 70 -4.35 1.37 4.96
N ALA A 71 -5.33 2.03 5.55
CA ALA A 71 -5.53 2.14 6.98
C ALA A 71 -7.02 2.04 7.33
N TYR A 72 -7.30 1.68 8.58
CA TYR A 72 -8.64 1.75 9.16
C TYR A 72 -8.67 2.96 10.10
N LEU A 73 -9.47 3.96 9.75
CA LEU A 73 -9.46 5.27 10.42
C LEU A 73 -10.81 5.57 11.06
N GLU A 74 -10.79 5.95 12.33
CA GLU A 74 -11.93 6.50 13.05
C GLU A 74 -12.29 7.89 12.53
N ALA A 75 -13.50 8.35 12.86
CA ALA A 75 -14.06 9.57 12.28
C ALA A 75 -13.23 10.84 12.58
N ASP A 76 -12.58 10.92 13.73
CA ASP A 76 -11.72 12.05 14.10
C ASP A 76 -10.36 12.01 13.41
N THR A 77 -9.74 10.83 13.30
CA THR A 77 -8.52 10.60 12.52
C THR A 77 -8.74 10.90 11.04
N GLU A 78 -9.85 10.43 10.45
CA GLU A 78 -10.28 10.77 9.09
C GLU A 78 -10.47 12.29 8.92
N ALA A 79 -11.12 12.95 9.87
CA ALA A 79 -11.34 14.38 9.81
C ALA A 79 -10.03 15.18 9.85
N ARG A 80 -9.03 14.72 10.61
CA ARG A 80 -7.68 15.33 10.62
C ARG A 80 -6.96 15.09 9.30
N LEU A 81 -7.01 13.87 8.77
CA LEU A 81 -6.43 13.51 7.47
C LEU A 81 -6.94 14.38 6.33
N LEU A 82 -8.23 14.71 6.33
CA LEU A 82 -8.85 15.52 5.29
C LEU A 82 -8.61 17.03 5.43
N ARG A 83 -8.36 17.52 6.65
CA ARG A 83 -8.36 18.97 6.94
C ARG A 83 -6.97 19.55 7.17
N ASP A 84 -6.02 18.74 7.61
CA ASP A 84 -4.65 19.18 7.91
C ASP A 84 -3.67 18.58 6.88
N PRO A 85 -3.12 19.40 5.96
CA PRO A 85 -2.19 18.90 4.94
C PRO A 85 -0.85 18.40 5.52
N GLU A 86 -0.49 18.85 6.72
CA GLU A 86 0.72 18.41 7.41
C GLU A 86 0.48 17.19 8.31
N PHE A 87 -0.77 16.78 8.48
CA PHE A 87 -1.10 15.62 9.29
C PHE A 87 -0.50 14.34 8.71
N ARG A 88 0.05 13.53 9.60
CA ARG A 88 0.58 12.21 9.33
C ARG A 88 0.00 11.28 10.39
N LEU A 89 -0.45 10.11 9.96
CA LEU A 89 -0.93 9.08 10.88
C LEU A 89 0.20 8.71 11.84
N HIS A 90 -0.10 8.79 13.13
CA HIS A 90 0.69 8.11 14.15
C HIS A 90 0.57 6.59 13.94
N PRO A 91 1.59 5.77 14.27
CA PRO A 91 1.51 4.31 14.10
C PRO A 91 0.25 3.67 14.69
N SER A 92 -0.23 4.14 15.85
CA SER A 92 -1.47 3.63 16.46
C SER A 92 -2.73 3.93 15.65
N GLU A 93 -2.72 4.96 14.80
CA GLU A 93 -3.86 5.41 14.00
C GLU A 93 -3.98 4.63 12.67
N TRP A 94 -3.06 3.71 12.36
CA TRP A 94 -3.12 2.92 11.12
C TRP A 94 -4.20 1.84 11.13
N ASN A 95 -4.54 1.29 12.30
CA ASN A 95 -5.40 0.12 12.44
C ASN A 95 -6.44 0.33 13.54
N GLU A 96 -7.20 1.42 13.42
CA GLU A 96 -8.34 1.70 14.27
C GLU A 96 -9.55 0.85 13.82
N ASP A 97 -10.73 0.99 14.45
CA ASP A 97 -11.92 0.21 14.10
C ASP A 97 -12.90 0.99 13.20
N GLY A 98 -12.34 1.81 12.31
CA GLY A 98 -13.10 2.71 11.45
C GLY A 98 -13.09 2.35 9.96
N ARG A 99 -13.21 3.37 9.11
CA ARG A 99 -13.35 3.22 7.66
C ARG A 99 -12.04 2.87 6.98
N ILE A 100 -12.13 2.15 5.87
CA ILE A 100 -10.98 1.83 5.04
C ILE A 100 -10.58 3.06 4.22
N TRP A 101 -9.33 3.48 4.38
CA TRP A 101 -8.71 4.52 3.58
C TRP A 101 -7.55 3.97 2.78
N ILE A 102 -7.61 4.10 1.45
CA ILE A 102 -6.44 3.83 0.59
C ILE A 102 -5.51 5.04 0.69
N LEU A 103 -4.30 4.81 1.22
CA LEU A 103 -3.35 5.89 1.48
C LEU A 103 -2.36 6.07 0.33
N ASP A 104 -1.91 4.97 -0.27
CA ASP A 104 -0.96 5.00 -1.37
C ASP A 104 -1.27 3.91 -2.39
N PHE A 105 -1.10 4.26 -3.67
CA PHE A 105 -1.13 3.34 -4.78
C PHE A 105 -0.03 3.70 -5.78
N CYS A 106 1.05 2.92 -5.75
CA CYS A 106 2.17 3.10 -6.67
C CYS A 106 2.26 1.92 -7.61
N CYS A 107 2.29 2.19 -8.92
CA CYS A 107 2.26 1.16 -9.94
C CYS A 107 3.20 1.51 -11.10
N LYS A 108 3.75 0.49 -11.75
CA LYS A 108 4.49 0.65 -12.99
C LYS A 108 3.59 1.29 -14.07
N PRO A 109 4.06 2.35 -14.77
CA PRO A 109 3.30 2.98 -15.84
C PRO A 109 2.80 1.98 -16.89
N GLY A 110 1.54 2.15 -17.31
CA GLY A 110 0.86 1.26 -18.26
C GLY A 110 0.15 0.05 -17.64
N PHE A 111 0.32 -0.22 -16.34
CA PHE A 111 -0.34 -1.33 -15.64
C PHE A 111 -1.48 -0.93 -14.71
N GLY A 112 -1.67 0.37 -14.46
CA GLY A 112 -2.61 0.89 -13.46
C GLY A 112 -4.00 0.27 -13.52
N ARG A 113 -4.65 0.26 -14.70
CA ARG A 113 -6.00 -0.31 -14.83
C ARG A 113 -6.05 -1.80 -14.50
N LYS A 114 -5.11 -2.60 -15.04
CA LYS A 114 -5.07 -4.05 -14.81
C LYS A 114 -4.82 -4.38 -13.34
N VAL A 115 -3.97 -3.59 -12.68
CA VAL A 115 -3.68 -3.73 -11.26
C VAL A 115 -4.89 -3.37 -10.41
N ILE A 116 -5.58 -2.28 -10.72
CA ILE A 116 -6.81 -1.90 -10.02
C ILE A 116 -7.89 -2.98 -10.18
N ASP A 117 -8.13 -3.45 -11.40
CA ASP A 117 -9.11 -4.51 -11.66
C ASP A 117 -8.77 -5.78 -10.85
N TYR A 118 -7.48 -6.12 -10.73
CA TYR A 118 -7.01 -7.23 -9.90
C TYR A 118 -7.23 -6.99 -8.40
N LEU A 119 -6.89 -5.80 -7.89
CA LEU A 119 -7.05 -5.44 -6.48
C LEU A 119 -8.51 -5.38 -6.04
N ILE A 120 -9.43 -4.97 -6.93
CA ILE A 120 -10.88 -4.99 -6.66
C ILE A 120 -11.40 -6.42 -6.50
N GLN A 121 -10.82 -7.39 -7.22
CA GLN A 121 -11.17 -8.80 -7.07
C GLN A 121 -10.55 -9.40 -5.81
N LEU A 122 -9.30 -9.03 -5.49
CA LEU A 122 -8.56 -9.53 -4.34
C LEU A 122 -9.07 -8.96 -3.00
N GLN A 123 -9.41 -7.67 -2.97
CA GLN A 123 -9.79 -6.89 -1.78
C GLN A 123 -8.86 -7.13 -0.58
N PRO A 124 -7.55 -6.80 -0.68
CA PRO A 124 -6.60 -7.08 0.39
C PRO A 124 -6.90 -6.34 1.70
N TRP A 125 -7.66 -5.24 1.62
CA TRP A 125 -8.18 -4.47 2.75
C TRP A 125 -9.46 -5.08 3.38
N GLY A 126 -9.92 -6.24 2.92
CA GLY A 126 -11.13 -6.89 3.40
C GLY A 126 -12.42 -6.16 2.99
N LYS A 127 -13.51 -6.48 3.69
CA LYS A 127 -14.78 -5.75 3.57
C LYS A 127 -14.84 -4.69 4.67
N GLU A 128 -15.51 -3.57 4.41
CA GLU A 128 -15.82 -2.62 5.48
C GLU A 128 -16.55 -3.36 6.60
N LYS A 129 -16.08 -3.18 7.84
CA LYS A 129 -16.79 -3.62 9.03
C LYS A 129 -17.95 -2.65 9.28
N TYR A 130 -19.03 -2.79 8.52
CA TYR A 130 -20.30 -2.16 8.85
C TYR A 130 -21.32 -3.24 9.17
N ASP A 131 -21.59 -3.42 10.46
CA ASP A 131 -22.84 -3.95 11.01
C ASP A 131 -22.99 -3.39 12.44
N GLY A 132 -23.92 -2.44 12.61
CA GLY A 132 -24.25 -1.75 13.86
C GLY A 132 -25.01 -0.45 13.62
#